data_AF-A0A2V9YCS6-F1
#
_entry.id   AF-A0A2V9YCS6-F1
#
_cell.length_a   1.000
_cell.length_b   1.000
_cell.length_c   1.000
_cell.angle_alpha   90.00
_cell.angle_beta   90.00
_cell.angle_gamma   90.00
#
_symmetry.space_group_name_H-M   'P 1'
#
loop_
_entity.id
_entity.type
_entity.pdbx_description
1 polymer ?
#
loop_
_entity_poly.entity_id
_entity_poly.type
_entity_poly.pdbx_seq_one_letter_code
_entity_poly.pdbx_strand_id
1 'polypeptide(L)'
;MVIEDVKSSKGPYYLSLILQQEQPSGAWKLAGWPPPAPAELQGHDAPWYLTKAREFKSKGQVHNAWFYYQQAKILAQPVAFMTTTPLVKLDREVQQAQPADIPAKNPVTLAAGNGKTYNLTQMFPVAAENGMDLVVKYSSTDLSDTAKTFQDNMAVISAVVGKYPEFREIFQGVVARAVDPAGHDYGTLLAMKDVK
;
A
#
# COMPACT_ATOMS: atom_id res chain seq x y z
N MET A 1 20.85 13.65 10.36
CA MET A 1 19.94 12.53 10.65
C MET A 1 20.75 11.25 10.65
N VAL A 2 20.45 10.34 11.58
CA VAL A 2 21.09 9.02 11.68
C VAL A 2 20.01 7.96 11.50
N ILE A 3 20.30 6.89 10.78
CA ILE A 3 19.44 5.71 10.63
C ILE A 3 20.19 4.53 11.23
N GLU A 4 19.55 3.83 12.17
CA GLU A 4 20.09 2.65 12.84
C GLU A 4 19.25 1.42 12.51
N ASP A 5 19.91 0.29 12.29
CA ASP A 5 19.26 -1.00 12.11
C ASP A 5 19.01 -1.63 13.48
N VAL A 6 17.74 -1.93 13.79
CA VAL A 6 17.35 -2.48 15.08
C VAL A 6 16.61 -3.79 14.90
N LYS A 7 16.98 -4.81 15.68
CA LYS A 7 16.24 -6.08 15.75
C LYS A 7 15.15 -5.97 16.82
N SER A 8 13.93 -6.34 16.48
CA SER A 8 12.81 -6.45 17.42
C SER A 8 12.20 -7.86 17.38
N SER A 9 11.30 -8.17 18.31
CA SER A 9 10.50 -9.41 18.26
C SER A 9 9.58 -9.49 17.04
N LYS A 10 9.38 -8.38 16.31
CA LYS A 10 8.57 -8.29 15.09
C LYS A 10 9.40 -8.22 13.80
N GLY A 11 10.71 -8.42 13.87
CA GLY A 11 11.63 -8.34 12.73
C GLY A 11 12.56 -7.12 12.77
N PRO A 12 13.33 -6.88 11.70
CA PRO A 12 14.22 -5.73 11.55
C PRO A 12 13.47 -4.43 11.25
N TYR A 13 13.91 -3.34 11.88
CA TYR A 13 13.35 -2.01 11.74
C TYR A 13 14.45 -0.97 11.55
N TYR A 14 14.10 0.10 10.84
CA TYR A 14 14.87 1.33 10.79
C TYR A 14 14.42 2.29 11.89
N LEU A 15 15.36 2.67 12.76
CA LEU A 15 15.18 3.78 13.69
C LEU A 15 15.82 5.03 13.10
N SER A 16 15.03 6.07 12.94
CA SER A 16 15.48 7.36 12.40
C SER A 16 15.58 8.41 13.51
N LEU A 17 16.71 9.11 13.58
CA LEU A 17 16.97 10.13 14.60
C LEU A 17 17.27 11.49 13.95
N ILE A 18 16.49 12.51 14.33
CA ILE A 18 16.74 13.90 13.96
C ILE A 18 17.59 14.52 15.07
N LEU A 19 18.82 14.87 14.73
CA LEU A 19 19.78 15.48 15.66
C LEU A 19 19.98 16.95 15.31
N GLN A 20 20.04 17.80 16.33
CA GLN A 20 20.36 19.22 16.21
C GLN A 20 21.65 19.51 16.96
N GLN A 21 22.55 20.24 16.34
CA GLN A 21 23.75 20.72 17.00
C GLN A 21 23.45 22.05 17.69
N GLU A 22 23.72 22.13 18.99
CA GLU A 22 23.62 23.39 19.74
C GLU A 22 24.80 24.29 19.46
N GLN A 23 24.51 25.58 19.40
CA GLN A 23 25.51 26.63 19.31
C GLN A 23 25.47 27.48 20.59
N PRO A 24 26.62 27.89 21.16
CA PRO A 24 27.98 27.71 20.63
C PRO A 24 28.69 26.42 21.10
N SER A 25 28.06 25.60 21.94
CA SER A 25 28.72 24.45 22.59
C SER A 25 29.14 23.33 21.62
N GLY A 26 28.53 23.26 20.44
CA GLY A 26 28.75 22.19 19.46
C GLY A 26 28.14 20.85 19.87
N ALA A 27 27.41 20.78 21.00
CA ALA A 27 26.82 19.55 21.52
C ALA A 27 25.65 19.07 20.63
N TRP A 28 25.54 17.77 20.41
CA TRP A 28 24.39 17.17 19.71
C TRP A 28 23.24 16.92 20.69
N LYS A 29 22.04 17.37 20.33
CA LYS A 29 20.78 17.05 21.01
C LYS A 29 19.84 16.29 20.08
N LEU A 30 19.04 15.39 20.65
CA LEU A 30 17.94 14.76 19.93
C LEU A 30 16.82 15.78 19.75
N ALA A 31 16.52 16.14 18.50
CA ALA A 31 15.45 17.06 18.14
C ALA A 31 14.14 16.33 17.84
N GLY A 32 14.19 15.04 17.52
CA GLY A 32 13.00 14.22 17.32
C GLY A 32 13.31 12.86 16.72
N TRP A 33 12.32 11.98 16.70
CA TRP A 33 12.39 10.67 16.05
C TRP A 33 11.01 10.34 15.47
N PRO A 34 10.89 10.07 14.16
CA PRO A 34 9.66 9.56 13.60
C PRO A 34 9.42 8.10 14.03
N PRO A 35 8.19 7.57 13.84
CA PRO A 35 7.89 6.18 14.11
C PRO A 35 8.87 5.23 13.40
N PRO A 36 9.31 4.13 14.03
CA PRO A 36 10.17 3.14 13.39
C PRO A 36 9.49 2.56 12.15
N ALA A 37 10.25 2.43 11.07
CA ALA A 37 9.78 1.82 9.83
C ALA A 37 10.27 0.37 9.74
N PRO A 38 9.44 -0.58 9.29
CA PRO A 38 9.91 -1.95 9.05
C PRO A 38 10.95 -1.96 7.93
N ALA A 39 12.03 -2.73 8.12
CA ALA A 39 13.06 -2.91 7.10
C ALA A 39 12.72 -4.03 6.10
N GLU A 40 11.80 -4.91 6.48
CA GLU A 40 11.32 -6.01 5.64
C GLU A 40 9.81 -6.21 5.79
N LEU A 41 9.21 -6.89 4.83
CA LEU A 41 7.86 -7.44 4.92
C LEU A 41 7.90 -8.91 4.54
N GLN A 42 7.44 -9.79 5.42
CA GLN A 42 7.49 -11.25 5.23
C GLN A 42 8.92 -11.78 4.99
N GLY A 43 9.93 -11.24 5.68
CA GLY A 43 11.33 -11.65 5.49
C GLY A 43 11.96 -11.17 4.18
N HIS A 44 11.35 -10.20 3.50
CA HIS A 44 11.83 -9.65 2.24
C HIS A 44 12.04 -8.14 2.32
N ASP A 45 13.20 -7.70 1.84
CA ASP A 45 13.65 -6.31 1.84
C ASP A 45 13.29 -5.58 0.53
N ALA A 46 13.58 -4.28 0.46
CA ALA A 46 13.32 -3.48 -0.74
C ALA A 46 13.96 -4.05 -2.03
N PRO A 47 15.26 -4.46 -2.05
CA PRO A 47 15.86 -5.13 -3.21
C PRO A 47 15.12 -6.38 -3.70
N TRP A 48 14.63 -7.22 -2.79
CA TRP A 48 13.85 -8.40 -3.15
C TRP A 48 12.54 -8.01 -3.86
N TYR A 49 11.77 -7.08 -3.26
CA TYR A 49 10.51 -6.60 -3.85
C TYR A 49 10.73 -5.93 -5.20
N LEU A 50 11.82 -5.16 -5.35
CA LEU A 50 12.18 -4.53 -6.61
C LEU A 50 12.52 -5.55 -7.71
N THR A 51 13.22 -6.63 -7.35
CA THR A 51 13.52 -7.71 -8.28
C THR A 51 12.22 -8.39 -8.75
N LYS A 52 11.33 -8.70 -7.81
CA LYS A 52 10.02 -9.30 -8.11
C LYS A 52 9.11 -8.40 -8.93
N ALA A 53 9.11 -7.09 -8.67
CA ALA A 53 8.38 -6.12 -9.48
C ALA A 53 8.80 -6.19 -10.96
N ARG A 54 10.12 -6.27 -11.22
CA ARG A 54 10.68 -6.37 -12.57
C ARG A 54 10.35 -7.72 -13.22
N GLU A 55 10.37 -8.81 -12.46
CA GLU A 55 9.91 -10.13 -12.93
C GLU A 55 8.43 -10.09 -13.37
N PHE A 56 7.52 -9.56 -12.53
CA PHE A 56 6.10 -9.43 -12.88
C PHE A 56 5.88 -8.55 -14.12
N LYS A 57 6.63 -7.44 -14.22
CA LYS A 57 6.59 -6.56 -15.39
C LYS A 57 6.98 -7.32 -16.65
N SER A 58 8.02 -8.15 -16.59
CA SER A 58 8.46 -8.96 -17.74
C SER A 58 7.43 -10.01 -18.18
N LYS A 59 6.55 -10.45 -17.28
CA LYS A 59 5.45 -11.38 -17.54
C LYS A 59 4.16 -10.68 -18.00
N GLY A 60 4.16 -9.35 -18.14
CA GLY A 60 2.97 -8.57 -18.47
C GLY A 60 1.98 -8.38 -17.32
N GLN A 61 2.32 -8.78 -16.09
CA GLN A 61 1.49 -8.54 -14.91
C GLN A 61 1.73 -7.12 -14.37
N VAL A 62 1.26 -6.12 -15.11
CA VAL A 62 1.58 -4.70 -14.86
C VAL A 62 1.09 -4.23 -13.49
N HIS A 63 -0.08 -4.70 -13.04
CA HIS A 63 -0.65 -4.31 -11.75
C HIS A 63 0.11 -4.91 -10.57
N ASN A 64 0.43 -6.21 -10.61
CA ASN A 64 1.27 -6.86 -9.60
C ASN A 64 2.66 -6.20 -9.52
N ALA A 65 3.26 -5.92 -10.68
CA ALA A 65 4.54 -5.22 -10.76
C ALA A 65 4.47 -3.87 -10.06
N TRP A 66 3.43 -3.08 -10.32
CA TRP A 66 3.27 -1.76 -9.70
C TRP A 66 3.12 -1.83 -8.19
N PHE A 67 2.34 -2.76 -7.66
CA PHE A 67 2.21 -2.94 -6.21
C PHE A 67 3.53 -3.37 -5.55
N TYR A 68 4.32 -4.22 -6.20
CA TYR A 68 5.64 -4.59 -5.69
C TYR A 68 6.64 -3.43 -5.76
N TYR A 69 6.59 -2.60 -6.80
CA TYR A 69 7.36 -1.36 -6.85
C TYR A 69 7.00 -0.41 -5.70
N GLN A 70 5.71 -0.28 -5.37
CA GLN A 70 5.24 0.52 -4.24
C GLN A 70 5.75 -0.05 -2.90
N GLN A 71 5.70 -1.37 -2.72
CA GLN A 71 6.22 -2.01 -1.51
C GLN A 71 7.74 -1.85 -1.37
N ALA A 72 8.49 -1.99 -2.46
CA ALA A 72 9.93 -1.74 -2.48
C ALA A 72 10.24 -0.29 -2.06
N LYS A 73 9.45 0.68 -2.53
CA LYS A 73 9.61 2.08 -2.14
C LYS A 73 9.34 2.29 -0.65
N ILE A 74 8.27 1.71 -0.11
CA ILE A 74 7.92 1.80 1.31
C ILE A 74 9.08 1.30 2.18
N LEU A 75 9.67 0.14 1.83
CA LEU A 75 10.78 -0.45 2.59
C LEU A 75 12.10 0.32 2.41
N ALA A 76 12.32 0.94 1.24
CA ALA A 76 13.52 1.73 0.97
C ALA A 76 13.50 3.13 1.61
N GLN A 77 12.33 3.59 2.06
CA GLN A 77 12.11 4.96 2.52
C GLN A 77 11.68 4.97 4.00
N PRO A 78 12.63 4.88 4.96
CA PRO A 78 12.30 4.86 6.39
C PRO A 78 11.66 6.18 6.87
N VAL A 79 11.88 7.29 6.16
CA VAL A 79 11.21 8.58 6.42
C VAL A 79 10.81 9.29 5.13
N ALA A 80 9.67 9.98 5.16
CA ALA A 80 9.07 10.65 4.00
C ALA A 80 9.91 11.83 3.46
N PHE A 81 10.73 12.46 4.29
CA PHE A 81 11.45 13.71 3.98
C PHE A 81 12.91 13.50 3.54
N MET A 82 13.37 12.25 3.46
CA MET A 82 14.69 11.93 2.89
C MET A 82 14.56 11.40 1.48
N THR A 83 15.52 11.79 0.64
CA THR A 83 15.63 11.32 -0.73
C THR A 83 17.08 10.95 -1.00
N THR A 84 17.29 9.79 -1.61
CA THR A 84 18.60 9.30 -2.03
C THR A 84 18.59 9.05 -3.53
N THR A 85 19.76 9.02 -4.18
CA THR A 85 19.84 8.74 -5.62
C THR A 85 19.16 7.41 -6.03
N PRO A 86 19.30 6.30 -5.28
CA PRO A 86 18.53 5.08 -5.53
C PRO A 86 17.01 5.28 -5.42
N LEU A 87 16.53 6.03 -4.42
CA LEU A 87 15.10 6.33 -4.26
C LEU A 87 14.55 7.13 -5.45
N VAL A 88 15.29 8.10 -5.97
CA VAL A 88 14.87 8.87 -7.16
C VAL A 88 14.71 7.96 -8.39
N LYS A 89 15.60 6.98 -8.56
CA LYS A 89 15.48 6.00 -9.66
C LYS A 89 14.26 5.11 -9.47
N LEU A 90 14.04 4.62 -8.25
CA LEU A 90 12.89 3.80 -7.91
C LEU A 90 11.56 4.56 -8.10
N ASP A 91 11.50 5.82 -7.67
CA ASP A 91 10.33 6.69 -7.88
C ASP A 91 9.98 6.83 -9.35
N ARG A 92 11.00 6.96 -10.22
CA ARG A 92 10.78 7.01 -11.67
C ARG A 92 10.23 5.68 -12.20
N GLU A 93 10.77 4.54 -11.75
CA GLU A 93 10.24 3.22 -12.13
C GLU A 93 8.78 3.03 -11.68
N VAL A 94 8.46 3.41 -10.44
CA VAL A 94 7.09 3.38 -9.88
C VAL A 94 6.14 4.22 -10.73
N GLN A 95 6.52 5.46 -11.05
CA GLN A 95 5.68 6.37 -11.84
C GLN A 95 5.45 5.86 -13.27
N GLN A 96 6.49 5.29 -13.90
CA GLN A 96 6.39 4.72 -15.25
C GLN A 96 5.60 3.41 -15.27
N ALA A 97 5.56 2.68 -14.17
CA ALA A 97 4.84 1.41 -14.05
C ALA A 97 3.37 1.57 -13.62
N GLN A 98 2.92 2.79 -13.31
CA GLN A 98 1.56 3.04 -12.81
C GLN A 98 0.49 2.62 -13.85
N PRO A 99 -0.38 1.63 -13.53
CA PRO A 99 -1.49 1.28 -14.40
C PRO A 99 -2.51 2.42 -14.45
N ALA A 100 -3.01 2.73 -15.65
CA ALA A 100 -3.97 3.82 -15.86
C ALA A 100 -5.37 3.52 -15.28
N ASP A 101 -5.67 2.24 -15.08
CA ASP A 101 -6.93 1.68 -14.58
C ASP A 101 -6.88 1.36 -13.08
N ILE A 102 -5.86 1.86 -12.38
CA ILE A 102 -5.75 1.84 -10.92
C ILE A 102 -5.97 3.24 -10.35
N PRO A 103 -6.85 3.41 -9.35
CA PRO A 103 -7.22 4.72 -8.82
C PRO A 103 -6.12 5.29 -7.92
N ALA A 104 -5.03 5.78 -8.51
CA ALA A 104 -3.90 6.37 -7.80
C ALA A 104 -3.79 7.90 -8.00
N LYS A 105 -4.39 8.45 -9.06
CA LYS A 105 -4.50 9.91 -9.29
C LYS A 105 -5.94 10.35 -9.50
N ASN A 106 -6.67 9.60 -10.31
CA ASN A 106 -8.05 9.86 -10.64
C ASN A 106 -8.91 8.66 -10.21
N PRO A 107 -10.17 8.87 -9.83
CA PRO A 107 -11.08 7.78 -9.58
C PRO A 107 -11.29 6.90 -10.82
N VAL A 108 -11.52 5.61 -10.60
CA VAL A 108 -11.77 4.62 -11.65
C VAL A 108 -13.11 3.96 -11.41
N THR A 109 -13.91 3.89 -12.47
CA THR A 109 -15.21 3.24 -12.45
C THR A 109 -15.07 1.72 -12.49
N LEU A 110 -15.76 1.02 -11.59
CA LEU A 110 -15.83 -0.43 -11.52
C LEU A 110 -17.28 -0.89 -11.67
N ALA A 111 -17.58 -1.63 -12.73
CA ALA A 111 -18.83 -2.35 -12.86
C ALA A 111 -18.78 -3.66 -12.05
N ALA A 112 -19.82 -3.93 -11.27
CA ALA A 112 -19.94 -5.15 -10.49
C ALA A 112 -21.05 -6.06 -11.02
N GLY A 113 -20.98 -7.36 -10.69
CA GLY A 113 -21.94 -8.36 -11.15
C GLY A 113 -23.38 -8.16 -10.65
N ASN A 114 -23.59 -7.28 -9.67
CA ASN A 114 -24.91 -6.89 -9.17
C ASN A 114 -25.58 -5.78 -10.01
N GLY A 115 -24.99 -5.40 -11.15
CA GLY A 115 -25.47 -4.34 -12.03
C GLY A 115 -25.20 -2.91 -11.52
N LYS A 116 -24.56 -2.76 -10.34
CA LYS A 116 -24.12 -1.46 -9.85
C LYS A 116 -22.75 -1.10 -10.39
N THR A 117 -22.47 0.19 -10.34
CA THR A 117 -21.17 0.76 -10.66
C THR A 117 -20.65 1.50 -9.43
N TYR A 118 -19.39 1.24 -9.08
CA TYR A 118 -18.70 1.84 -7.95
C TYR A 118 -17.59 2.77 -8.44
N ASN A 119 -17.44 3.91 -7.80
CA ASN A 119 -16.38 4.86 -8.10
C ASN A 119 -15.19 4.62 -7.16
N LEU A 120 -14.18 3.88 -7.62
CA LEU A 120 -12.98 3.58 -6.84
C LEU A 120 -12.11 4.82 -6.74
N THR A 121 -11.73 5.22 -5.53
CA THR A 121 -10.97 6.43 -5.28
C THR A 121 -9.52 6.16 -4.91
N GLN A 122 -9.24 5.01 -4.28
CA GLN A 122 -7.89 4.60 -3.90
C GLN A 122 -7.74 3.09 -4.00
N MET A 123 -6.56 2.63 -4.39
CA MET A 123 -6.19 1.22 -4.32
C MET A 123 -4.71 1.09 -3.96
N PHE A 124 -4.41 0.41 -2.86
CA PHE A 124 -3.04 0.32 -2.35
C PHE A 124 -2.84 -0.94 -1.48
N PRO A 125 -1.61 -1.46 -1.42
CA PRO A 125 -1.29 -2.61 -0.59
C PRO A 125 -1.11 -2.14 0.86
N VAL A 126 -1.48 -3.01 1.81
CA VAL A 126 -1.11 -2.84 3.23
C VAL A 126 -0.47 -4.12 3.75
N ALA A 127 0.56 -3.96 4.57
CA ALA A 127 1.17 -5.08 5.27
C ALA A 127 0.15 -5.76 6.20
N ALA A 128 0.13 -7.08 6.17
CA ALA A 128 -0.70 -7.92 7.01
C ALA A 128 0.11 -9.11 7.53
N GLU A 129 -0.47 -9.89 8.46
CA GLU A 129 0.27 -10.89 9.24
C GLU A 129 1.04 -11.91 8.37
N ASN A 130 0.46 -12.38 7.26
CA ASN A 130 1.06 -13.39 6.38
C ASN A 130 1.26 -12.90 4.93
N GLY A 131 1.29 -11.58 4.70
CA GLY A 131 1.43 -11.04 3.35
C GLY A 131 1.01 -9.58 3.22
N MET A 132 0.39 -9.29 2.08
CA MET A 132 -0.26 -8.00 1.82
C MET A 132 -1.76 -8.21 1.63
N ASP A 133 -2.55 -7.28 2.17
CA ASP A 133 -3.95 -7.11 1.78
C ASP A 133 -4.06 -5.97 0.77
N LEU A 134 -4.96 -6.12 -0.21
CA LEU A 134 -5.30 -5.04 -1.12
C LEU A 134 -6.40 -4.20 -0.50
N VAL A 135 -6.13 -2.93 -0.19
CA VAL A 135 -7.17 -1.97 0.19
C VAL A 135 -7.75 -1.34 -1.05
N VAL A 136 -9.08 -1.39 -1.18
CA VAL A 136 -9.85 -0.73 -2.23
C VAL A 136 -10.83 0.23 -1.58
N LYS A 137 -10.67 1.52 -1.84
CA LYS A 137 -11.62 2.54 -1.39
C LYS A 137 -12.54 2.96 -2.52
N TYR A 138 -13.80 3.17 -2.22
CA TYR A 138 -14.79 3.72 -3.15
C TYR A 138 -15.72 4.71 -2.48
N SER A 139 -16.28 5.61 -3.26
CA SER A 139 -17.26 6.60 -2.77
C SER A 139 -18.62 5.94 -2.51
N SER A 140 -19.17 6.15 -1.31
CA SER A 140 -20.56 5.87 -0.96
C SER A 140 -21.28 7.19 -0.66
N THR A 141 -22.58 7.27 -0.93
CA THR A 141 -23.39 8.44 -0.57
C THR A 141 -23.88 8.39 0.87
N ASP A 142 -24.01 7.19 1.43
CA ASP A 142 -24.51 6.95 2.78
C ASP A 142 -23.92 5.63 3.33
N LEU A 143 -23.66 5.60 4.63
CA LEU A 143 -23.15 4.45 5.38
C LEU A 143 -24.05 4.06 6.57
N SER A 144 -25.25 4.63 6.67
CA SER A 144 -26.20 4.37 7.76
C SER A 144 -26.67 2.92 7.81
N ASP A 145 -26.84 2.27 6.65
CA ASP A 145 -27.17 0.85 6.51
C ASP A 145 -25.90 0.02 6.32
N THR A 146 -25.39 -0.52 7.43
CA THR A 146 -24.17 -1.33 7.45
C THR A 146 -24.33 -2.69 6.77
N ALA A 147 -25.55 -3.26 6.76
CA ALA A 147 -25.82 -4.52 6.10
C ALA A 147 -25.74 -4.36 4.57
N LYS A 148 -26.34 -3.29 4.04
CA LYS A 148 -26.22 -2.93 2.63
C LYS A 148 -24.77 -2.57 2.26
N THR A 149 -24.08 -1.81 3.11
CA THR A 149 -22.69 -1.43 2.88
C THR A 149 -21.77 -2.66 2.85
N PHE A 150 -22.00 -3.65 3.72
CA PHE A 150 -21.30 -4.92 3.68
C PHE A 150 -21.52 -5.67 2.35
N GLN A 151 -22.77 -5.74 1.86
CA GLN A 151 -23.06 -6.37 0.55
C GLN A 151 -22.38 -5.63 -0.61
N ASP A 152 -22.37 -4.29 -0.57
CA ASP A 152 -21.68 -3.46 -1.55
C ASP A 152 -20.16 -3.67 -1.51
N ASN A 153 -19.56 -3.75 -0.32
CA ASN A 153 -18.15 -4.09 -0.14
C ASN A 153 -17.82 -5.46 -0.74
N MET A 154 -18.63 -6.49 -0.47
CA MET A 154 -18.45 -7.84 -1.04
C MET A 154 -18.55 -7.85 -2.56
N ALA A 155 -19.46 -7.05 -3.13
CA ALA A 155 -19.58 -6.88 -4.58
C ALA A 155 -18.33 -6.19 -5.16
N VAL A 156 -17.80 -5.16 -4.49
CA VAL A 156 -16.56 -4.48 -4.90
C VAL A 156 -15.37 -5.43 -4.86
N ILE A 157 -15.20 -6.20 -3.77
CA ILE A 157 -14.12 -7.19 -3.65
C ILE A 157 -14.17 -8.17 -4.83
N SER A 158 -15.34 -8.78 -5.07
CA SER A 158 -15.52 -9.76 -6.15
C SER A 158 -15.26 -9.13 -7.52
N ALA A 159 -15.74 -7.90 -7.76
CA ALA A 159 -15.57 -7.21 -9.03
C ALA A 159 -14.13 -6.79 -9.30
N VAL A 160 -13.38 -6.30 -8.30
CA VAL A 160 -11.96 -5.96 -8.45
C VAL A 160 -11.15 -7.21 -8.79
N VAL A 161 -11.38 -8.28 -8.05
CA VAL A 161 -10.62 -9.52 -8.18
C VAL A 161 -11.03 -10.31 -9.44
N GLY A 162 -12.25 -10.12 -9.94
CA GLY A 162 -12.67 -10.61 -11.27
C GLY A 162 -12.08 -9.78 -12.42
N LYS A 163 -11.92 -8.46 -12.24
CA LYS A 163 -11.29 -7.58 -13.23
C LYS A 163 -9.77 -7.79 -13.33
N TYR A 164 -9.12 -8.06 -12.20
CA TYR A 164 -7.66 -8.26 -12.10
C TYR A 164 -7.35 -9.61 -11.42
N PRO A 165 -7.48 -10.75 -12.14
CA PRO A 165 -7.28 -12.07 -11.58
C PRO A 165 -5.88 -12.30 -10.99
N GLU A 166 -4.86 -11.61 -11.52
CA GLU A 166 -3.46 -11.69 -11.09
C GLU A 166 -3.24 -11.26 -9.63
N PHE A 167 -4.17 -10.51 -9.04
CA PHE A 167 -4.10 -10.12 -7.62
C PHE A 167 -4.10 -11.32 -6.68
N ARG A 168 -4.63 -12.46 -7.12
CA ARG A 168 -4.59 -13.71 -6.36
C ARG A 168 -3.17 -14.24 -6.13
N GLU A 169 -2.21 -13.84 -6.95
CA GLU A 169 -0.82 -14.28 -6.81
C GLU A 169 -0.08 -13.57 -5.68
N ILE A 170 -0.54 -12.39 -5.25
CA ILE A 170 0.24 -11.52 -4.37
C ILE A 170 -0.48 -10.99 -3.14
N PHE A 171 -1.81 -11.00 -3.14
CA PHE A 171 -2.60 -10.54 -2.02
C PHE A 171 -3.24 -11.73 -1.31
N GLN A 172 -3.11 -11.76 0.02
CA GLN A 172 -3.75 -12.79 0.84
C GLN A 172 -5.22 -12.45 1.12
N GLY A 173 -5.62 -11.19 0.95
CA GLY A 173 -6.94 -10.67 1.24
C GLY A 173 -7.22 -9.34 0.55
N VAL A 174 -8.49 -8.94 0.55
CA VAL A 174 -8.94 -7.66 0.02
C VAL A 174 -9.81 -6.96 1.06
N VAL A 175 -9.51 -5.70 1.31
CA VAL A 175 -10.30 -4.82 2.18
C VAL A 175 -11.02 -3.81 1.31
N ALA A 176 -12.32 -3.97 1.11
CA ALA A 176 -13.15 -2.92 0.54
C ALA A 176 -13.55 -1.91 1.63
N ARG A 177 -13.45 -0.62 1.30
CA ARG A 177 -13.76 0.50 2.20
C ARG A 177 -14.69 1.47 1.49
N ALA A 178 -15.92 1.55 1.97
CA ALA A 178 -16.90 2.52 1.54
C ALA A 178 -16.67 3.83 2.29
N VAL A 179 -16.49 4.94 1.57
CA VAL A 179 -16.18 6.26 2.16
C VAL A 179 -17.29 7.26 1.82
N ASP A 180 -17.89 7.87 2.84
CA ASP A 180 -18.93 8.90 2.66
C ASP A 180 -18.33 10.31 2.43
N PRO A 181 -19.14 11.32 2.06
CA PRO A 181 -18.65 12.68 1.85
C PRO A 181 -18.11 13.35 3.12
N ALA A 182 -18.50 12.89 4.32
CA ALA A 182 -17.98 13.38 5.59
C ALA A 182 -16.62 12.73 5.95
N GLY A 183 -16.17 11.74 5.20
CA GLY A 183 -14.92 11.01 5.41
C GLY A 183 -15.05 9.84 6.38
N HIS A 184 -16.26 9.47 6.80
CA HIS A 184 -16.47 8.21 7.52
C HIS A 184 -16.22 7.04 6.58
N ASP A 185 -15.76 5.94 7.16
CA ASP A 185 -15.30 4.78 6.40
C ASP A 185 -15.80 3.48 7.04
N TYR A 186 -16.41 2.62 6.23
CA TYR A 186 -16.83 1.28 6.61
C TYR A 186 -16.06 0.22 5.80
N GLY A 187 -15.24 -0.56 6.51
CA GLY A 187 -14.37 -1.58 5.92
C GLY A 187 -14.92 -3.01 6.03
N THR A 188 -14.68 -3.82 5.02
CA THR A 188 -14.90 -5.27 5.04
C THR A 188 -13.68 -5.97 4.47
N LEU A 189 -13.12 -6.92 5.22
CA LEU A 189 -12.02 -7.77 4.80
C LEU A 189 -12.57 -9.13 4.35
N LEU A 190 -12.10 -9.60 3.20
CA LEU A 190 -12.30 -10.98 2.74
C LEU A 190 -10.95 -11.60 2.41
N ALA A 191 -10.68 -12.80 2.91
CA ALA A 191 -9.48 -13.54 2.52
C ALA A 191 -9.57 -13.92 1.04
N MET A 192 -8.46 -13.82 0.31
CA MET A 192 -8.41 -14.01 -1.14
C MET A 192 -8.89 -15.41 -1.55
N LYS A 193 -8.62 -16.42 -0.73
CA LYS A 193 -9.10 -17.80 -0.91
C LYS A 193 -10.63 -17.94 -0.90
N ASP A 194 -11.34 -16.97 -0.30
CA ASP A 194 -12.79 -16.97 -0.15
C ASP A 194 -13.47 -16.04 -1.18
N VAL A 195 -12.69 -15.36 -2.04
CA VAL A 195 -13.22 -14.53 -3.14
C VAL A 195 -13.60 -15.44 -4.32
N LYS A 196 -14.89 -15.48 -4.62
CA LYS A 196 -15.46 -16.24 -5.74
C LYS A 196 -15.09 -15.67 -7.10
#